data_AF-A0A3M1VBF6-F1
#
_entry.id   AF-A0A3M1VBF6-F1
#
_cell.length_a   1.000
_cell.length_b   1.000
_cell.length_c   1.000
_cell.angle_alpha   90.00
_cell.angle_beta   90.00
_cell.angle_gamma   90.00
#
_symmetry.space_group_name_H-M   'P 1'
#
loop_
_entity.id
_entity.type
_entity.pdbx_description
1 polymer ?
#
loop_
_entity_poly.entity_id
_entity_poly.type
_entity_poly.pdbx_seq_one_letter_code
_entity_poly.pdbx_strand_id
1 'polypeptide(L)'
;MALRNHRKATNLCNPAAGPADSTYTSRNPSVPRVAAHRRSFQLLGTAASRATEPASSSHDRCCGIVLILSFRPTHRDAFERRRTAFVTEKTRGAAMNSTRRRFLGATLTAATATTRVLAGEAAPKAPASERVRVGVIGAGGRARSLNNTFAANPFAEVVAIADLDPARWHPTLEEVTRKQGRRPRITKDFRYLIDDPKIDAIVVGTPDHWHAIPTILACLAGKDVYVEKPDAHNIVEGRRMIAAMRKHRRIVQMGSQHRSTEKLQSAAAFVRSGALGRCLVAKAWESSRQGSIGFPPDGNPPPGVDYDMWLGPAPKRPFNPNRFHGRWRWFLDYGTGDLGNDGVHRLDMAITLLEAACQRQGEGPLGYPRTISASGGKWYFNDMQEFPDTLQVTYRFGDKAPKLLTYEMRIWAPYRMDGETEGAAIYGDQGYLVIGNGGWRAYGPGGRLLKEVRGDSHERLHVQNFLECIKTRKRPNCDLETIGHRASVLCHAGNISARLGGRTLVLDEQTETFIGDDEANALRGRPEWRKPWVLPEV
;
A
#
# COMPACT_ATOMS: atom_id res chain seq x y z
N MET A 1 -5.73 44.74 -42.54
CA MET A 1 -6.66 45.87 -42.40
C MET A 1 -8.06 45.30 -42.22
N ALA A 2 -8.58 45.38 -40.99
CA ALA A 2 -9.99 45.37 -40.57
C ALA A 2 -10.90 44.14 -40.85
N LEU A 3 -11.87 43.74 -40.01
CA LEU A 3 -12.39 44.13 -38.68
C LEU A 3 -13.38 42.99 -38.28
N ARG A 4 -13.22 42.32 -37.14
CA ARG A 4 -13.90 42.52 -35.83
C ARG A 4 -15.26 41.81 -35.63
N ASN A 5 -15.43 41.39 -34.36
CA ASN A 5 -16.66 41.26 -33.54
C ASN A 5 -17.47 39.96 -33.67
N HIS A 6 -18.11 39.40 -32.63
CA HIS A 6 -17.98 39.41 -31.15
C HIS A 6 -19.02 38.40 -30.61
N ARG A 7 -18.72 37.73 -29.48
CA ARG A 7 -19.60 37.35 -28.32
C ARG A 7 -20.95 36.65 -28.57
N LYS A 8 -21.11 35.40 -28.08
CA LYS A 8 -21.77 34.97 -26.81
C LYS A 8 -23.31 35.13 -26.75
N ALA A 9 -24.03 34.01 -26.51
CA ALA A 9 -24.86 33.72 -25.31
C ALA A 9 -26.23 33.02 -25.60
N THR A 10 -26.38 31.82 -25.02
CA THR A 10 -27.49 31.27 -24.20
C THR A 10 -28.96 31.19 -24.66
N ASN A 11 -29.52 29.99 -24.41
CA ASN A 11 -30.80 29.67 -23.72
C ASN A 11 -32.16 29.69 -24.46
N LEU A 12 -32.89 28.55 -24.52
CA LEU A 12 -34.11 28.23 -23.73
C LEU A 12 -34.98 27.03 -24.24
N CYS A 13 -35.27 26.12 -23.30
CA CYS A 13 -36.47 25.31 -22.97
C CYS A 13 -37.67 25.00 -23.92
N ASN A 14 -37.99 23.67 -24.01
CA ASN A 14 -39.25 22.90 -23.72
C ASN A 14 -40.62 23.26 -24.39
N PRO A 15 -41.74 22.47 -24.30
CA PRO A 15 -42.01 21.05 -23.93
C PRO A 15 -43.05 20.31 -24.86
N ALA A 16 -43.40 19.02 -24.59
CA ALA A 16 -44.80 18.47 -24.52
C ALA A 16 -45.00 16.97 -24.88
N ALA A 17 -45.56 16.23 -23.90
CA ALA A 17 -46.68 15.26 -23.90
C ALA A 17 -46.86 14.12 -24.96
N GLY A 18 -47.04 12.89 -24.44
CA GLY A 18 -48.25 12.07 -24.70
C GLY A 18 -48.12 10.81 -25.58
N PRO A 19 -48.95 9.77 -25.39
CA PRO A 19 -48.51 8.37 -25.33
C PRO A 19 -49.02 7.46 -26.47
N ALA A 20 -48.43 6.26 -26.62
CA ALA A 20 -49.06 5.16 -27.35
C ALA A 20 -48.69 3.79 -26.76
N ASP A 21 -49.74 3.12 -26.31
CA ASP A 21 -49.85 1.74 -25.88
C ASP A 21 -49.82 0.81 -27.12
N SER A 22 -49.18 -0.35 -27.05
CA SER A 22 -49.70 -1.56 -27.71
C SER A 22 -49.03 -2.84 -27.20
N THR A 23 -49.91 -3.80 -26.98
CA THR A 23 -49.75 -5.14 -26.45
C THR A 23 -49.13 -6.11 -27.46
N TYR A 24 -48.30 -7.06 -27.00
CA TYR A 24 -48.27 -8.40 -27.61
C TYR A 24 -47.84 -9.49 -26.61
N THR A 25 -48.51 -10.62 -26.73
CA THR A 25 -48.59 -11.74 -25.79
C THR A 25 -47.67 -12.90 -26.19
N SER A 26 -47.16 -13.59 -25.16
CA SER A 26 -46.81 -15.01 -25.04
C SER A 26 -45.98 -15.72 -26.13
N ARG A 27 -44.87 -16.35 -25.72
CA ARG A 27 -44.79 -17.80 -25.42
C ARG A 27 -43.39 -18.18 -24.93
N ASN A 28 -43.37 -19.11 -23.98
CA ASN A 28 -42.22 -19.66 -23.26
C ASN A 28 -42.21 -21.17 -23.47
N PRO A 29 -41.05 -21.84 -23.50
CA PRO A 29 -40.92 -23.18 -22.91
C PRO A 29 -39.70 -23.23 -21.97
N SER A 30 -39.93 -23.36 -20.67
CA SER A 30 -39.87 -24.61 -19.89
C SER A 30 -38.46 -24.97 -19.37
N VAL A 31 -38.26 -24.80 -18.05
CA VAL A 31 -37.16 -25.38 -17.25
C VAL A 31 -37.78 -26.02 -15.99
N PRO A 32 -37.35 -27.21 -15.53
CA PRO A 32 -38.06 -27.95 -14.48
C PRO A 32 -37.71 -27.48 -13.06
N ARG A 33 -38.72 -27.56 -12.17
CA ARG A 33 -38.69 -27.29 -10.73
C ARG A 33 -37.97 -28.39 -9.95
N VAL A 34 -37.18 -27.99 -8.95
CA VAL A 34 -36.75 -28.85 -7.82
C VAL A 34 -37.48 -28.40 -6.55
N ALA A 35 -37.97 -29.38 -5.80
CA ALA A 35 -38.88 -29.28 -4.68
C ALA A 35 -38.26 -28.64 -3.42
N ALA A 36 -39.03 -27.78 -2.75
CA ALA A 36 -38.74 -27.27 -1.42
C ALA A 36 -39.51 -28.08 -0.37
N HIS A 37 -38.78 -28.72 0.54
CA HIS A 37 -39.34 -29.32 1.76
C HIS A 37 -39.70 -28.22 2.76
N ARG A 38 -40.99 -28.10 3.07
CA ARG A 38 -41.48 -27.40 4.28
C ARG A 38 -41.39 -28.34 5.48
N ARG A 39 -40.70 -27.92 6.54
CA ARG A 39 -40.88 -28.48 7.88
C ARG A 39 -41.58 -27.44 8.75
N SER A 40 -42.75 -27.81 9.23
CA SER A 40 -43.54 -27.15 10.26
C SER A 40 -42.87 -27.33 11.62
N PHE A 41 -42.86 -26.30 12.47
CA PHE A 41 -42.70 -26.46 13.91
C PHE A 41 -43.75 -25.61 14.63
N GLN A 42 -44.49 -26.27 15.52
CA GLN A 42 -45.56 -25.74 16.34
C GLN A 42 -45.02 -24.88 17.50
N LEU A 43 -45.80 -23.85 17.84
CA LEU A 43 -45.74 -23.05 19.05
C LEU A 43 -46.51 -23.74 20.19
N LEU A 44 -45.91 -23.76 21.38
CA LEU A 44 -46.50 -23.76 22.74
C LEU A 44 -45.44 -23.02 23.59
N GLY A 45 -45.63 -21.83 24.18
CA GLY A 45 -46.56 -21.46 25.26
C GLY A 45 -46.20 -22.23 26.54
N THR A 46 -45.86 -21.70 27.73
CA THR A 46 -45.90 -20.37 28.37
C THR A 46 -45.27 -20.51 29.78
N ALA A 47 -45.08 -19.39 30.50
CA ALA A 47 -44.77 -19.19 31.94
C ALA A 47 -43.29 -18.81 32.23
N ALA A 48 -42.91 -17.55 32.46
CA ALA A 48 -43.30 -16.55 33.47
C ALA A 48 -42.87 -16.90 34.91
N SER A 49 -41.86 -16.20 35.45
CA SER A 49 -42.05 -15.26 36.57
C SER A 49 -40.77 -14.44 36.91
N ARG A 50 -40.97 -13.11 37.03
CA ARG A 50 -40.47 -12.11 38.01
C ARG A 50 -38.96 -12.09 38.35
N ALA A 51 -38.19 -11.05 37.98
CA ALA A 51 -38.17 -9.64 38.41
C ALA A 51 -37.71 -9.40 39.86
N THR A 52 -36.56 -8.72 40.04
CA THR A 52 -36.35 -7.50 40.87
C THR A 52 -34.85 -7.11 40.94
N GLU A 53 -34.54 -5.87 40.57
CA GLU A 53 -33.38 -5.05 41.03
C GLU A 53 -33.87 -4.08 42.14
N PRO A 54 -33.11 -3.08 42.65
CA PRO A 54 -31.80 -3.07 43.34
C PRO A 54 -31.83 -2.19 44.64
N ALA A 55 -30.73 -2.15 45.42
CA ALA A 55 -30.31 -1.10 46.41
C ALA A 55 -29.36 -1.75 47.46
N SER A 56 -28.43 -1.11 48.19
CA SER A 56 -27.80 0.21 48.27
C SER A 56 -26.73 0.16 49.40
N SER A 57 -25.88 1.20 49.48
CA SER A 57 -25.09 1.66 50.66
C SER A 57 -23.84 0.86 51.08
N SER A 58 -22.88 1.40 51.84
CA SER A 58 -22.02 2.60 51.81
C SER A 58 -21.18 2.60 53.10
N HIS A 59 -19.90 3.02 53.05
CA HIS A 59 -18.99 3.32 54.19
C HIS A 59 -18.62 2.09 55.07
N ASP A 60 -17.40 1.88 55.57
CA ASP A 60 -16.53 2.82 56.26
C ASP A 60 -15.06 2.35 56.34
N ARG A 61 -14.19 3.28 56.76
CA ARG A 61 -12.73 3.21 56.89
C ARG A 61 -12.27 2.38 58.09
N CYS A 62 -11.05 1.84 58.06
CA CYS A 62 -9.96 2.19 59.01
C CYS A 62 -8.70 1.30 58.92
N CYS A 63 -7.57 2.00 58.81
CA CYS A 63 -6.27 1.80 59.47
C CYS A 63 -5.63 0.40 59.64
N GLY A 64 -4.44 0.28 59.03
CA GLY A 64 -3.19 0.11 59.79
C GLY A 64 -2.60 -1.30 59.81
N ILE A 65 -1.44 -1.48 59.16
CA ILE A 65 -0.14 -1.70 59.83
C ILE A 65 0.94 -1.89 58.76
N VAL A 66 1.98 -1.07 58.90
CA VAL A 66 3.25 -1.11 58.18
C VAL A 66 4.11 -2.22 58.80
N LEU A 67 4.72 -3.09 57.98
CA LEU A 67 5.89 -3.85 58.42
C LEU A 67 7.01 -3.73 57.38
N ILE A 68 8.02 -2.95 57.76
CA ILE A 68 9.33 -2.87 57.15
C ILE A 68 10.17 -3.97 57.81
N LEU A 69 10.75 -4.88 57.02
CA LEU A 69 11.87 -5.69 57.47
C LEU A 69 12.95 -5.75 56.38
N SER A 70 13.98 -4.93 56.59
CA SER A 70 15.30 -5.04 56.00
C SER A 70 16.03 -6.24 56.59
N PHE A 71 16.67 -7.08 55.77
CA PHE A 71 17.83 -7.89 56.19
C PHE A 71 18.77 -8.19 55.01
N ARG A 72 19.96 -7.61 55.08
CA ARG A 72 21.29 -8.12 54.68
C ARG A 72 22.20 -7.77 55.87
N PRO A 73 23.31 -8.46 56.18
CA PRO A 73 24.39 -8.86 55.26
C PRO A 73 24.95 -10.28 55.65
N THR A 74 26.02 -10.90 55.11
CA THR A 74 27.41 -10.53 54.76
C THR A 74 28.13 -11.75 54.13
N HIS A 75 29.05 -11.50 53.19
CA HIS A 75 30.40 -12.13 52.94
C HIS A 75 30.56 -13.67 52.85
N ARG A 76 31.47 -14.28 52.07
CA ARG A 76 32.84 -13.94 51.65
C ARG A 76 33.38 -14.95 50.60
N ASP A 77 34.42 -14.51 49.87
CA ASP A 77 35.52 -15.29 49.25
C ASP A 77 35.24 -16.23 48.05
N ALA A 78 36.11 -16.40 47.04
CA ALA A 78 37.32 -15.72 46.56
C ALA A 78 37.80 -16.47 45.27
N PHE A 79 38.64 -15.82 44.45
CA PHE A 79 39.66 -16.41 43.55
C PHE A 79 39.15 -17.20 42.29
N GLU A 80 39.73 -17.15 41.07
CA GLU A 80 41.06 -16.73 40.63
C GLU A 80 41.15 -16.54 39.07
N ARG A 81 41.88 -15.49 38.65
CA ARG A 81 42.85 -15.32 37.53
C ARG A 81 42.62 -15.79 36.07
N ARG A 82 42.84 -14.77 35.20
CA ARG A 82 43.78 -14.64 34.04
C ARG A 82 43.56 -15.48 32.76
N ARG A 83 43.42 -14.78 31.62
CA ARG A 83 44.55 -14.40 30.74
C ARG A 83 44.13 -13.46 29.59
N THR A 84 44.81 -12.33 29.56
CA THR A 84 45.04 -11.43 28.42
C THR A 84 45.97 -12.12 27.41
N ALA A 85 45.74 -11.91 26.12
CA ALA A 85 46.78 -11.99 25.09
C ALA A 85 46.59 -10.86 24.08
N PHE A 86 47.48 -9.89 24.17
CA PHE A 86 47.80 -8.89 23.17
C PHE A 86 48.45 -9.56 21.96
N VAL A 87 48.11 -9.11 20.76
CA VAL A 87 49.05 -9.09 19.63
C VAL A 87 49.04 -7.68 19.07
N THR A 88 50.17 -7.00 19.23
CA THR A 88 50.52 -5.73 18.61
C THR A 88 51.82 -5.93 17.85
N GLU A 89 51.82 -5.64 16.56
CA GLU A 89 52.99 -5.25 15.76
C GLU A 89 52.45 -4.30 14.67
N LYS A 90 52.57 -2.95 14.78
CA LYS A 90 53.69 -2.08 14.37
C LYS A 90 54.28 -2.46 13.01
N THR A 91 54.50 -1.62 12.00
CA THR A 91 54.25 -0.19 11.71
C THR A 91 54.74 0.08 10.28
N ARG A 92 54.07 0.97 9.55
CA ARG A 92 54.56 2.00 8.59
C ARG A 92 53.37 2.31 7.67
N GLY A 93 52.80 3.50 7.60
CA GLY A 93 53.34 4.83 7.82
C GLY A 93 53.06 5.65 6.56
N ALA A 94 51.84 6.19 6.43
CA ALA A 94 51.55 7.36 5.60
C ALA A 94 50.36 8.10 6.23
N ALA A 95 50.63 9.28 6.75
CA ALA A 95 49.71 10.08 7.52
C ALA A 95 48.85 10.99 6.61
N MET A 96 47.58 11.09 7.01
CA MET A 96 46.76 12.31 7.07
C MET A 96 46.06 12.91 5.83
N ASN A 97 44.80 13.26 6.11
CA ASN A 97 44.01 14.38 5.57
C ASN A 97 43.09 14.14 4.37
N SER A 98 42.01 13.35 4.53
CA SER A 98 40.81 13.54 3.68
C SER A 98 39.45 13.17 4.30
N THR A 99 39.38 12.53 5.47
CA THR A 99 38.12 11.90 5.93
C THR A 99 37.17 12.80 6.74
N ARG A 100 37.61 13.96 7.27
CA ARG A 100 36.70 14.88 8.01
C ARG A 100 36.00 15.92 7.14
N ARG A 101 36.61 16.38 6.02
CA ARG A 101 35.98 17.36 5.11
C ARG A 101 34.86 16.76 4.26
N ARG A 102 34.93 15.46 3.94
CA ARG A 102 33.88 14.78 3.16
C ARG A 102 32.62 14.50 3.99
N PHE A 103 32.76 14.32 5.31
CA PHE A 103 31.64 14.12 6.23
C PHE A 103 30.87 15.42 6.51
N LEU A 104 31.58 16.53 6.76
CA LEU A 104 30.95 17.85 6.96
C LEU A 104 30.32 18.41 5.66
N GLY A 105 30.89 18.10 4.50
CA GLY A 105 30.30 18.45 3.20
C GLY A 105 28.97 17.72 2.94
N ALA A 106 28.86 16.45 3.34
CA ALA A 106 27.68 15.61 3.10
C ALA A 106 26.48 15.97 4.00
N THR A 107 26.71 16.40 5.24
CA THR A 107 25.61 16.82 6.15
C THR A 107 25.01 18.16 5.75
N LEU A 108 25.82 19.11 5.28
CA LEU A 108 25.33 20.43 4.83
C LEU A 108 24.62 20.38 3.47
N THR A 109 25.08 19.55 2.53
CA THR A 109 24.40 19.37 1.23
C THR A 109 23.10 18.55 1.35
N ALA A 110 23.06 17.54 2.23
CA ALA A 110 21.82 16.80 2.48
C ALA A 110 20.73 17.72 3.07
N ALA A 111 21.06 18.53 4.08
CA ALA A 111 20.10 19.43 4.73
C ALA A 111 19.55 20.53 3.79
N THR A 112 20.41 21.12 2.94
CA THR A 112 20.01 22.14 1.96
C THR A 112 19.29 21.56 0.73
N ALA A 113 19.57 20.31 0.36
CA ALA A 113 18.82 19.61 -0.68
C ALA A 113 17.40 19.26 -0.21
N THR A 114 17.23 18.81 1.04
CA THR A 114 15.91 18.53 1.61
C THR A 114 15.00 19.77 1.68
N THR A 115 15.53 20.95 2.03
CA THR A 115 14.74 22.18 2.08
C THR A 115 14.30 22.68 0.70
N ARG A 116 15.13 22.53 -0.34
CA ARG A 116 14.76 22.89 -1.72
C ARG A 116 13.76 21.92 -2.37
N VAL A 117 13.84 20.62 -2.05
CA VAL A 117 12.85 19.63 -2.50
C VAL A 117 11.46 19.92 -1.91
N LEU A 118 11.40 20.39 -0.66
CA LEU A 118 10.17 20.83 0.00
C LEU A 118 9.58 22.11 -0.62
N ALA A 119 10.43 23.07 -1.04
CA ALA A 119 9.99 24.33 -1.65
C ALA A 119 9.47 24.19 -3.10
N GLY A 120 9.71 23.06 -3.76
CA GLY A 120 9.22 22.80 -5.11
C GLY A 120 9.86 23.63 -6.23
N GLU A 121 10.92 24.38 -5.92
CA GLU A 121 11.75 25.06 -6.91
C GLU A 121 12.59 24.05 -7.69
N ALA A 122 12.79 24.31 -8.99
CA ALA A 122 13.67 23.51 -9.84
C ALA A 122 15.13 23.74 -9.40
N ALA A 123 15.61 22.93 -8.45
CA ALA A 123 17.00 22.94 -8.08
C ALA A 123 17.87 22.46 -9.28
N PRO A 124 19.03 23.10 -9.52
CA PRO A 124 19.94 22.65 -10.57
C PRO A 124 20.33 21.19 -10.32
N LYS A 125 20.44 20.41 -11.39
CA LYS A 125 20.85 19.00 -11.31
C LYS A 125 22.24 18.89 -10.66
N ALA A 126 22.43 17.87 -9.80
CA ALA A 126 23.73 17.53 -9.25
C ALA A 126 24.74 17.17 -10.37
N PRO A 127 26.06 17.14 -10.12
CA PRO A 127 27.03 16.64 -11.08
C PRO A 127 26.67 15.23 -11.57
N ALA A 128 27.00 14.90 -12.82
CA ALA A 128 26.60 13.61 -13.42
C ALA A 128 27.07 12.38 -12.61
N SER A 129 28.24 12.47 -11.96
CA SER A 129 28.79 11.42 -11.08
C SER A 129 27.98 11.18 -9.81
N GLU A 130 27.08 12.10 -9.44
CA GLU A 130 26.23 12.00 -8.26
C GLU A 130 24.77 11.64 -8.60
N ARG A 131 24.43 11.49 -9.87
CA ARG A 131 23.07 11.14 -10.31
C ARG A 131 22.92 9.62 -10.41
N VAL A 132 21.80 9.13 -9.91
CA VAL A 132 21.34 7.76 -10.18
C VAL A 132 20.69 7.76 -11.58
N ARG A 133 21.16 6.87 -12.45
CA ARG A 133 20.61 6.69 -13.79
C ARG A 133 19.47 5.68 -13.73
N VAL A 134 18.28 6.15 -14.06
CA VAL A 134 17.02 5.43 -13.85
C VAL A 134 16.43 4.96 -15.18
N GLY A 135 16.07 3.69 -15.25
CA GLY A 135 15.18 3.14 -16.27
C GLY A 135 13.76 3.04 -15.71
N VAL A 136 12.75 3.49 -16.46
CA VAL A 136 11.34 3.42 -16.02
C VAL A 136 10.55 2.48 -16.92
N ILE A 137 9.86 1.52 -16.30
CA ILE A 137 8.95 0.59 -16.96
C ILE A 137 7.53 1.12 -16.78
N GLY A 138 6.97 1.63 -17.88
CA GLY A 138 5.70 2.35 -17.97
C GLY A 138 5.91 3.84 -18.32
N ALA A 139 5.00 4.37 -19.15
CA ALA A 139 4.95 5.76 -19.59
C ALA A 139 3.56 6.40 -19.41
N GLY A 140 2.54 5.65 -18.98
CA GLY A 140 1.18 6.16 -18.75
C GLY A 140 0.84 6.35 -17.27
N GLY A 141 -0.28 7.04 -16.99
CA GLY A 141 -0.88 7.13 -15.65
C GLY A 141 0.12 7.40 -14.52
N ARG A 142 0.20 6.47 -13.55
CA ARG A 142 1.11 6.56 -12.41
C ARG A 142 2.60 6.56 -12.81
N ALA A 143 2.99 5.74 -13.80
CA ALA A 143 4.35 5.73 -14.31
C ALA A 143 4.76 7.07 -14.94
N ARG A 144 3.83 7.80 -15.59
CA ARG A 144 4.11 9.16 -16.07
C ARG A 144 4.42 10.12 -14.92
N SER A 145 3.69 10.03 -13.79
CA SER A 145 4.00 10.82 -12.58
C SER A 145 5.41 10.50 -12.06
N LEU A 146 5.75 9.21 -11.96
CA LEU A 146 7.08 8.78 -11.52
C LEU A 146 8.19 9.29 -12.45
N ASN A 147 8.02 9.11 -13.76
CA ASN A 147 8.95 9.67 -14.77
C ASN A 147 9.19 11.16 -14.53
N ASN A 148 8.12 11.93 -14.32
CA ASN A 148 8.20 13.36 -14.03
C ASN A 148 8.92 13.68 -12.70
N THR A 149 8.63 12.94 -11.64
CA THR A 149 9.20 13.18 -10.31
C THR A 149 10.68 12.80 -10.26
N PHE A 150 11.07 11.67 -10.85
CA PHE A 150 12.49 11.30 -11.01
C PHE A 150 13.23 12.29 -11.92
N ALA A 151 12.64 12.68 -13.05
CA ALA A 151 13.24 13.67 -13.95
C ALA A 151 13.40 15.06 -13.30
N ALA A 152 12.53 15.43 -12.36
CA ALA A 152 12.64 16.68 -11.61
C ALA A 152 13.66 16.60 -10.45
N ASN A 153 13.99 15.41 -9.94
CA ASN A 153 14.88 15.28 -8.78
C ASN A 153 16.35 15.58 -9.15
N PRO A 154 17.07 16.44 -8.39
CA PRO A 154 18.46 16.80 -8.68
C PRO A 154 19.46 15.63 -8.77
N PHE A 155 19.17 14.52 -8.08
CA PHE A 155 20.05 13.37 -7.93
C PHE A 155 19.64 12.16 -8.80
N ALA A 156 18.72 12.34 -9.73
CA ALA A 156 18.31 11.30 -10.68
C ALA A 156 18.36 11.81 -12.13
N GLU A 157 18.52 10.88 -13.06
CA GLU A 157 18.34 11.12 -14.49
C GLU A 157 17.58 9.94 -15.09
N VAL A 158 16.43 10.20 -15.72
CA VAL A 158 15.68 9.16 -16.44
C VAL A 158 16.37 8.96 -17.78
N VAL A 159 17.03 7.83 -17.99
CA VAL A 159 17.85 7.60 -19.21
C VAL A 159 17.18 6.71 -20.25
N ALA A 160 16.19 5.93 -19.83
CA ALA A 160 15.41 5.06 -20.70
C ALA A 160 14.02 4.80 -20.13
N ILE A 161 13.05 4.62 -21.02
CA ILE A 161 11.66 4.27 -20.70
C ILE A 161 11.26 3.05 -21.52
N ALA A 162 10.52 2.12 -20.94
CA ALA A 162 9.88 1.02 -21.66
C ALA A 162 8.36 1.09 -21.53
N ASP A 163 7.61 1.14 -22.63
CA ASP A 163 6.14 1.04 -22.61
C ASP A 163 5.63 0.39 -23.91
N LEU A 164 4.69 -0.54 -23.78
CA LEU A 164 4.15 -1.32 -24.89
C LEU A 164 3.22 -0.52 -25.81
N ASP A 165 2.69 0.61 -25.33
CA ASP A 165 1.72 1.43 -26.04
C ASP A 165 2.37 2.72 -26.58
N PRO A 166 2.66 2.79 -27.90
CA PRO A 166 3.27 3.97 -28.52
C PRO A 166 2.48 5.27 -28.33
N ALA A 167 1.16 5.20 -28.12
CA ALA A 167 0.35 6.39 -27.90
C ALA A 167 0.73 7.14 -26.60
N ARG A 168 1.44 6.47 -25.68
CA ARG A 168 1.89 7.04 -24.40
C ARG A 168 3.29 7.63 -24.45
N TRP A 169 4.04 7.38 -25.51
CA TRP A 169 5.45 7.71 -25.59
C TRP A 169 5.68 9.21 -25.63
N HIS A 170 5.06 9.88 -26.60
CA HIS A 170 5.34 11.28 -26.90
C HIS A 170 5.12 12.20 -25.68
N PRO A 171 3.97 12.18 -24.98
CA PRO A 171 3.73 13.10 -23.87
C PRO A 171 4.74 12.94 -22.73
N THR A 172 5.10 11.71 -22.39
CA THR A 172 6.04 11.42 -21.30
C THR A 172 7.48 11.78 -21.67
N LEU A 173 7.90 11.49 -22.91
CA LEU A 173 9.22 11.86 -23.41
C LEU A 173 9.43 13.37 -23.41
N GLU A 174 8.44 14.14 -23.84
CA GLU A 174 8.51 15.62 -23.85
C GLU A 174 8.64 16.18 -22.43
N GLU A 175 7.80 15.72 -21.50
CA GLU A 175 7.82 16.20 -20.12
C GLU A 175 9.13 15.90 -19.41
N VAL A 176 9.64 14.68 -19.57
CA VAL A 176 10.95 14.29 -19.02
C VAL A 176 12.05 15.14 -19.64
N THR A 177 12.08 15.27 -20.98
CA THR A 177 13.09 16.06 -21.69
C THR A 177 13.11 17.50 -21.18
N ARG A 178 11.94 18.13 -21.03
CA ARG A 178 11.81 19.50 -20.50
C ARG A 178 12.38 19.63 -19.09
N LYS A 179 12.22 18.63 -18.23
CA LYS A 179 12.64 18.68 -16.82
C LYS A 179 14.13 18.43 -16.61
N GLN A 180 14.75 17.58 -17.42
CA GLN A 180 16.15 17.18 -17.23
C GLN A 180 17.10 17.63 -18.36
N GLY A 181 16.57 18.26 -19.42
CA GLY A 181 17.33 18.77 -20.57
C GLY A 181 17.79 17.71 -21.57
N ARG A 182 17.49 16.43 -21.34
CA ARG A 182 17.94 15.30 -22.17
C ARG A 182 16.82 14.30 -22.37
N ARG A 183 16.56 13.95 -23.64
CA ARG A 183 15.51 12.99 -23.99
C ARG A 183 15.96 11.56 -23.64
N PRO A 184 15.18 10.80 -22.86
CA PRO A 184 15.48 9.39 -22.61
C PRO A 184 15.25 8.56 -23.87
N ARG A 185 15.93 7.41 -23.96
CA ARG A 185 15.60 6.39 -24.97
C ARG A 185 14.24 5.79 -24.66
N ILE A 186 13.55 5.28 -25.68
CA ILE A 186 12.30 4.53 -25.49
C ILE A 186 12.33 3.20 -26.23
N THR A 187 11.72 2.18 -25.63
CA THR A 187 11.55 0.83 -26.21
C THR A 187 10.23 0.24 -25.77
N LYS A 188 9.80 -0.86 -26.40
CA LYS A 188 8.66 -1.66 -25.93
C LYS A 188 9.05 -2.67 -24.86
N ASP A 189 10.27 -3.18 -24.94
CA ASP A 189 10.72 -4.29 -24.11
C ASP A 189 11.58 -3.81 -22.94
N PHE A 190 11.08 -4.03 -21.73
CA PHE A 190 11.73 -3.60 -20.50
C PHE A 190 13.06 -4.32 -20.24
N ARG A 191 13.29 -5.49 -20.84
CA ARG A 191 14.55 -6.24 -20.67
C ARG A 191 15.76 -5.44 -21.14
N TYR A 192 15.62 -4.63 -22.20
CA TYR A 192 16.69 -3.73 -22.64
C TYR A 192 17.09 -2.67 -21.59
N LEU A 193 16.19 -2.31 -20.66
CA LEU A 193 16.52 -1.43 -19.54
C LEU A 193 17.25 -2.21 -18.44
N ILE A 194 16.82 -3.44 -18.18
CA ILE A 194 17.42 -4.33 -17.17
C ILE A 194 18.82 -4.81 -17.61
N ASP A 195 19.03 -5.08 -18.89
CA ASP A 195 20.31 -5.58 -19.39
C ASP A 195 21.35 -4.46 -19.60
N ASP A 196 20.93 -3.19 -19.57
CA ASP A 196 21.84 -2.07 -19.76
C ASP A 196 22.72 -1.84 -18.51
N PRO A 197 24.06 -2.05 -18.59
CA PRO A 197 24.96 -1.85 -17.45
C PRO A 197 25.09 -0.38 -17.04
N LYS A 198 24.59 0.55 -17.86
CA LYS A 198 24.62 1.98 -17.60
C LYS A 198 23.40 2.49 -16.82
N ILE A 199 22.47 1.62 -16.44
CA ILE A 199 21.29 1.93 -15.62
C ILE A 199 21.51 1.38 -14.22
N ASP A 200 21.41 2.24 -13.21
CA ASP A 200 21.68 1.93 -11.82
C ASP A 200 20.42 1.38 -11.10
N ALA A 201 19.25 1.91 -11.46
CA ALA A 201 17.98 1.58 -10.82
C ALA A 201 16.82 1.46 -11.81
N ILE A 202 15.85 0.62 -11.48
CA ILE A 202 14.62 0.39 -12.24
C ILE A 202 13.42 0.90 -11.44
N VAL A 203 12.52 1.62 -12.12
CA VAL A 203 11.22 2.03 -11.58
C VAL A 203 10.14 1.24 -12.30
N VAL A 204 9.33 0.50 -11.55
CA VAL A 204 8.24 -0.33 -12.07
C VAL A 204 6.90 0.35 -11.77
N GLY A 205 6.26 0.88 -12.81
CA GLY A 205 4.93 1.53 -12.75
C GLY A 205 3.90 0.87 -13.67
N THR A 206 4.00 -0.46 -13.79
CA THR A 206 3.14 -1.30 -14.64
C THR A 206 1.83 -1.67 -13.91
N PRO A 207 0.93 -2.46 -14.51
CA PRO A 207 -0.11 -3.17 -13.77
C PRO A 207 0.44 -4.17 -12.75
N ASP A 208 -0.38 -4.53 -11.74
CA ASP A 208 0.04 -5.37 -10.60
C ASP A 208 0.62 -6.73 -11.06
N HIS A 209 0.03 -7.37 -12.07
CA HIS A 209 0.50 -8.66 -12.61
C HIS A 209 1.89 -8.60 -13.25
N TRP A 210 2.42 -7.40 -13.45
CA TRP A 210 3.76 -7.17 -13.97
C TRP A 210 4.74 -6.67 -12.91
N HIS A 211 4.38 -6.46 -11.65
CA HIS A 211 5.32 -5.90 -10.69
C HIS A 211 6.49 -6.84 -10.36
N ALA A 212 6.20 -8.13 -10.16
CA ALA A 212 7.17 -9.08 -9.61
C ALA A 212 8.30 -9.45 -10.57
N ILE A 213 7.96 -9.82 -11.81
CA ILE A 213 8.94 -10.29 -12.81
C ILE A 213 10.07 -9.27 -13.07
N PRO A 214 9.80 -8.02 -13.51
CA PRO A 214 10.83 -7.01 -13.73
C PRO A 214 11.55 -6.63 -12.43
N THR A 215 10.89 -6.65 -11.27
CA THR A 215 11.56 -6.38 -9.99
C THR A 215 12.61 -7.46 -9.68
N ILE A 216 12.24 -8.73 -9.82
CA ILE A 216 13.16 -9.86 -9.59
C ILE A 216 14.30 -9.82 -10.61
N LEU A 217 14.00 -9.68 -11.91
CA LEU A 217 15.02 -9.61 -12.97
C LEU A 217 15.98 -8.43 -12.75
N ALA A 218 15.48 -7.26 -12.34
CA ALA A 218 16.31 -6.11 -12.02
C ALA A 218 17.23 -6.39 -10.82
N CYS A 219 16.71 -7.07 -9.79
CA CYS A 219 17.54 -7.46 -8.64
C CYS A 219 18.66 -8.43 -9.04
N LEU A 220 18.33 -9.43 -9.86
CA LEU A 220 19.30 -10.39 -10.41
C LEU A 220 20.38 -9.69 -11.24
N ALA A 221 19.99 -8.67 -12.02
CA ALA A 221 20.91 -7.82 -12.79
C ALA A 221 21.67 -6.79 -11.94
N GLY A 222 21.58 -6.86 -10.60
CA GLY A 222 22.32 -5.99 -9.69
C GLY A 222 21.75 -4.57 -9.53
N LYS A 223 20.52 -4.31 -10.00
CA LYS A 223 19.89 -2.98 -9.93
C LYS A 223 19.04 -2.80 -8.68
N ASP A 224 19.00 -1.57 -8.18
CA ASP A 224 18.05 -1.18 -7.15
C ASP A 224 16.67 -0.93 -7.78
N VAL A 225 15.58 -1.14 -7.03
CA VAL A 225 14.22 -1.11 -7.58
C VAL A 225 13.28 -0.23 -6.77
N TYR A 226 12.55 0.63 -7.46
CA TYR A 226 11.33 1.24 -6.95
C TYR A 226 10.15 0.54 -7.63
N VAL A 227 9.21 -0.01 -6.87
CA VAL A 227 8.03 -0.70 -7.40
C VAL A 227 6.77 -0.03 -6.86
N GLU A 228 5.80 0.27 -7.72
CA GLU A 228 4.52 0.82 -7.23
C GLU A 228 3.76 -0.18 -6.35
N LYS A 229 2.85 0.38 -5.56
CA LYS A 229 1.89 -0.36 -4.74
C LYS A 229 0.78 -0.98 -5.62
N PRO A 230 0.16 -2.08 -5.15
CA PRO A 230 0.73 -3.01 -4.17
C PRO A 230 2.01 -3.63 -4.75
N ASP A 231 2.95 -4.06 -3.93
CA ASP A 231 4.25 -4.58 -4.41
C ASP A 231 4.13 -5.71 -5.45
N ALA A 232 3.09 -6.54 -5.37
CA ALA A 232 2.84 -7.66 -6.27
C ALA A 232 1.35 -7.94 -6.46
N HIS A 233 1.02 -8.87 -7.37
CA HIS A 233 -0.36 -9.33 -7.58
C HIS A 233 -0.78 -10.38 -6.54
N ASN A 234 0.17 -11.09 -5.92
CA ASN A 234 -0.11 -12.13 -4.94
C ASN A 234 1.04 -12.35 -3.95
N ILE A 235 0.78 -13.13 -2.89
CA ILE A 235 1.70 -13.37 -1.78
C ILE A 235 2.97 -14.09 -2.25
N VAL A 236 2.84 -15.10 -3.12
CA VAL A 236 4.00 -15.88 -3.61
C VAL A 236 4.97 -15.00 -4.42
N GLU A 237 4.43 -14.10 -5.25
CA GLU A 237 5.21 -13.12 -6.00
C GLU A 237 6.03 -12.20 -5.08
N GLY A 238 5.39 -11.57 -4.09
CA GLY A 238 6.08 -10.66 -3.18
C GLY A 238 7.16 -11.35 -2.32
N ARG A 239 6.91 -12.59 -1.86
CA ARG A 239 7.95 -13.40 -1.20
C ARG A 239 9.15 -13.64 -2.09
N ARG A 240 8.94 -13.92 -3.38
CA ARG A 240 10.03 -14.12 -4.34
C ARG A 240 10.79 -12.82 -4.60
N MET A 241 10.11 -11.68 -4.64
CA MET A 241 10.77 -10.37 -4.73
C MET A 241 11.66 -10.09 -3.50
N ILE A 242 11.19 -10.39 -2.29
CA ILE A 242 11.99 -10.27 -1.05
C ILE A 242 13.21 -11.19 -1.11
N ALA A 243 13.04 -12.44 -1.56
CA ALA A 243 14.15 -13.35 -1.73
C ALA A 243 15.22 -12.77 -2.67
N ALA A 244 14.80 -12.22 -3.82
CA ALA A 244 15.70 -11.61 -4.80
C ALA A 244 16.43 -10.40 -4.20
N MET A 245 15.68 -9.50 -3.55
CA MET A 245 16.20 -8.32 -2.84
C MET A 245 17.30 -8.71 -1.84
N ARG A 246 17.02 -9.70 -0.98
CA ARG A 246 17.95 -10.17 0.05
C ARG A 246 19.19 -10.81 -0.56
N LYS A 247 19.01 -11.77 -1.48
CA LYS A 247 20.11 -12.53 -2.10
C LYS A 247 21.09 -11.62 -2.82
N HIS A 248 20.57 -10.64 -3.57
CA HIS A 248 21.40 -9.71 -4.34
C HIS A 248 21.71 -8.40 -3.59
N ARG A 249 21.29 -8.27 -2.32
CA ARG A 249 21.52 -7.09 -1.47
C ARG A 249 21.12 -5.77 -2.16
N ARG A 250 19.94 -5.75 -2.74
CA ARG A 250 19.40 -4.59 -3.46
C ARG A 250 18.50 -3.75 -2.57
N ILE A 251 18.43 -2.46 -2.85
CA ILE A 251 17.42 -1.58 -2.27
C ILE A 251 16.14 -1.78 -3.08
N VAL A 252 15.08 -2.27 -2.44
CA VAL A 252 13.73 -2.31 -3.02
C VAL A 252 12.76 -1.52 -2.15
N GLN A 253 12.15 -0.51 -2.75
CA GLN A 253 11.19 0.39 -2.08
C GLN A 253 9.83 0.29 -2.77
N MET A 254 8.77 0.06 -2.00
CA MET A 254 7.40 0.09 -2.50
C MET A 254 6.86 1.52 -2.48
N GLY A 255 6.07 1.89 -3.49
CA GLY A 255 5.52 3.23 -3.69
C GLY A 255 4.40 3.68 -2.73
N SER A 256 4.47 3.36 -1.44
CA SER A 256 3.58 3.93 -0.41
C SER A 256 4.14 5.27 0.10
N GLN A 257 3.87 6.35 -0.62
CA GLN A 257 4.61 7.63 -0.46
C GLN A 257 4.39 8.28 0.91
N HIS A 258 3.24 8.02 1.55
CA HIS A 258 2.90 8.56 2.87
C HIS A 258 3.94 8.21 3.95
N ARG A 259 4.67 7.10 3.81
CA ARG A 259 5.76 6.71 4.73
C ARG A 259 6.90 7.73 4.81
N SER A 260 7.07 8.53 3.77
CA SER A 260 8.08 9.59 3.73
C SER A 260 7.56 10.98 4.09
N THR A 261 6.29 11.13 4.49
CA THR A 261 5.74 12.45 4.81
C THR A 261 5.70 12.74 6.30
N GLU A 262 5.90 14.01 6.65
CA GLU A 262 5.82 14.50 8.04
C GLU A 262 4.45 14.21 8.66
N LYS A 263 3.38 14.24 7.85
CA LYS A 263 2.02 13.95 8.31
C LYS A 263 1.94 12.58 8.99
N LEU A 264 2.37 11.50 8.35
CA LEU A 264 2.28 10.16 8.93
C LEU A 264 3.27 10.00 10.09
N GLN A 265 4.49 10.54 9.96
CA GLN A 265 5.51 10.46 10.99
C GLN A 265 5.10 11.19 12.28
N SER A 266 4.49 12.37 12.16
CA SER A 266 3.98 13.17 13.28
C SER A 266 2.72 12.56 13.90
N ALA A 267 1.84 11.93 13.13
CA ALA A 267 0.71 11.17 13.65
C ALA A 267 1.19 10.00 14.53
N ALA A 268 2.14 9.21 14.02
CA ALA A 268 2.75 8.11 14.76
C ALA A 268 3.50 8.59 16.00
N ALA A 269 4.16 9.75 15.94
CA ALA A 269 4.78 10.39 17.11
C ALA A 269 3.74 10.83 18.15
N PHE A 270 2.59 11.35 17.72
CA PHE A 270 1.51 11.73 18.62
C PHE A 270 0.91 10.53 19.33
N VAL A 271 0.65 9.42 18.63
CA VAL A 271 0.23 8.15 19.26
C VAL A 271 1.28 7.68 20.27
N ARG A 272 2.57 7.71 19.89
CA ARG A 272 3.68 7.35 20.79
C ARG A 272 3.83 8.24 22.02
N SER A 273 3.29 9.45 22.02
CA SER A 273 3.30 10.30 23.24
C SER A 273 2.41 9.74 24.36
N GLY A 274 1.44 8.88 24.02
CA GLY A 274 0.43 8.39 24.95
C GLY A 274 -0.78 9.31 25.12
N ALA A 275 -0.89 10.39 24.33
CA ALA A 275 -2.01 11.33 24.39
C ALA A 275 -3.39 10.70 24.13
N LEU A 276 -3.44 9.53 23.48
CA LEU A 276 -4.68 8.77 23.22
C LEU A 276 -4.93 7.67 24.25
N GLY A 277 -4.02 7.49 25.23
CA GLY A 277 -4.08 6.39 26.19
C GLY A 277 -3.82 5.02 25.55
N ARG A 278 -4.52 3.98 26.01
CA ARG A 278 -4.38 2.60 25.55
C ARG A 278 -5.15 2.39 24.25
N CYS A 279 -4.45 2.14 23.15
CA CYS A 279 -5.03 1.90 21.83
C CYS A 279 -5.07 0.41 21.47
N LEU A 280 -6.26 -0.09 21.12
CA LEU A 280 -6.50 -1.51 20.78
C LEU A 280 -7.04 -1.71 19.37
N VAL A 281 -7.69 -0.69 18.80
CA VAL A 281 -8.41 -0.79 17.53
C VAL A 281 -7.93 0.29 16.58
N ALA A 282 -7.68 -0.09 15.34
CA ALA A 282 -7.58 0.84 14.23
C ALA A 282 -8.60 0.49 13.15
N LYS A 283 -8.93 1.50 12.34
CA LYS A 283 -9.80 1.36 11.18
C LYS A 283 -9.11 1.96 9.97
N ALA A 284 -9.28 1.36 8.81
CA ALA A 284 -8.92 1.90 7.51
C ALA A 284 -10.19 1.90 6.64
N TRP A 285 -10.31 2.83 5.71
CA TRP A 285 -11.46 2.83 4.82
C TRP A 285 -11.20 3.46 3.45
N GLU A 286 -12.07 3.04 2.53
CA GLU A 286 -12.32 3.68 1.26
C GLU A 286 -13.83 3.94 1.12
N SER A 287 -14.20 5.21 0.95
CA SER A 287 -15.58 5.71 0.87
C SER A 287 -15.62 6.82 -0.17
N SER A 288 -15.36 6.42 -1.41
CA SER A 288 -15.40 7.30 -2.59
C SER A 288 -16.35 6.73 -3.63
N ARG A 289 -16.99 7.62 -4.41
CA ARG A 289 -17.85 7.21 -5.51
C ARG A 289 -17.02 6.98 -6.77
N GLN A 290 -16.77 5.72 -7.08
CA GLN A 290 -16.27 5.26 -8.36
C GLN A 290 -17.39 5.20 -9.41
N GLY A 291 -17.01 5.17 -10.68
CA GLY A 291 -17.93 4.97 -11.81
C GLY A 291 -17.96 3.50 -12.24
N SER A 292 -19.13 3.06 -12.72
CA SER A 292 -19.25 1.75 -13.36
C SER A 292 -18.35 1.65 -14.60
N ILE A 293 -17.77 0.47 -14.82
CA ILE A 293 -16.95 0.20 -16.00
C ILE A 293 -17.78 -0.31 -17.20
N GLY A 294 -19.07 -0.57 -17.03
CA GLY A 294 -19.98 -1.06 -18.07
C GLY A 294 -19.60 -2.44 -18.63
N PHE A 295 -20.14 -2.79 -19.80
CA PHE A 295 -19.89 -4.05 -20.53
C PHE A 295 -19.45 -3.79 -21.98
N PRO A 296 -18.32 -3.12 -22.23
CA PRO A 296 -17.83 -2.97 -23.58
C PRO A 296 -17.53 -4.37 -24.18
N PRO A 297 -17.88 -4.61 -25.45
CA PRO A 297 -17.56 -5.86 -26.11
C PRO A 297 -16.04 -6.00 -26.27
N ASP A 298 -15.61 -7.23 -26.48
CA ASP A 298 -14.24 -7.50 -26.89
C ASP A 298 -13.97 -6.89 -28.27
N GLY A 299 -12.70 -6.64 -28.56
CA GLY A 299 -12.28 -6.02 -29.81
C GLY A 299 -10.81 -6.28 -30.12
N ASN A 300 -10.25 -5.46 -31.00
CA ASN A 300 -8.84 -5.52 -31.34
C ASN A 300 -8.01 -4.60 -30.43
N PRO A 301 -6.79 -5.00 -30.03
CA PRO A 301 -5.85 -4.11 -29.37
C PRO A 301 -5.59 -2.83 -30.21
N PRO A 302 -5.26 -1.69 -29.56
CA PRO A 302 -4.88 -0.49 -30.29
C PRO A 302 -3.67 -0.74 -31.22
N PRO A 303 -3.59 -0.06 -32.37
CA PRO A 303 -2.48 -0.23 -33.31
C PRO A 303 -1.11 -0.07 -32.64
N GLY A 304 -0.22 -1.03 -32.88
CA GLY A 304 1.14 -1.02 -32.35
C GLY A 304 1.29 -1.51 -30.90
N VAL A 305 0.20 -1.83 -30.20
CA VAL A 305 0.25 -2.47 -28.87
C VAL A 305 0.52 -3.97 -29.02
N ASP A 306 1.58 -4.45 -28.37
CA ASP A 306 1.78 -5.89 -28.18
C ASP A 306 0.93 -6.37 -26.98
N TYR A 307 -0.29 -6.81 -27.27
CA TYR A 307 -1.22 -7.25 -26.23
C TYR A 307 -0.83 -8.58 -25.60
N ASP A 308 -0.14 -9.46 -26.34
CA ASP A 308 0.32 -10.73 -25.76
C ASP A 308 1.42 -10.48 -24.73
N MET A 309 2.35 -9.56 -25.03
CA MET A 309 3.30 -9.08 -24.02
C MET A 309 2.58 -8.32 -22.90
N TRP A 310 1.53 -7.55 -23.16
CA TRP A 310 0.78 -6.88 -22.09
C TRP A 310 0.14 -7.87 -21.10
N LEU A 311 -0.45 -8.95 -21.60
CA LEU A 311 -1.04 -10.00 -20.78
C LEU A 311 0.01 -10.67 -19.86
N GLY A 312 1.25 -10.79 -20.34
CA GLY A 312 2.36 -11.28 -19.53
C GLY A 312 2.10 -12.64 -18.86
N PRO A 313 2.35 -12.79 -17.55
CA PRO A 313 2.12 -14.06 -16.85
C PRO A 313 0.64 -14.43 -16.67
N ALA A 314 -0.29 -13.51 -16.94
CA ALA A 314 -1.71 -13.74 -16.77
C ALA A 314 -2.28 -14.67 -17.87
N PRO A 315 -3.43 -15.33 -17.63
CA PRO A 315 -4.11 -16.15 -18.63
C PRO A 315 -4.40 -15.39 -19.93
N LYS A 316 -4.39 -16.12 -21.05
CA LYS A 316 -4.73 -15.53 -22.34
C LYS A 316 -6.20 -15.12 -22.34
N ARG A 317 -6.47 -13.85 -22.67
CA ARG A 317 -7.83 -13.30 -22.81
C ARG A 317 -7.96 -12.57 -24.15
N PRO A 318 -9.17 -12.51 -24.72
CA PRO A 318 -9.44 -11.57 -25.81
C PRO A 318 -9.20 -10.14 -25.32
N PHE A 319 -8.83 -9.26 -26.23
CA PHE A 319 -8.67 -7.86 -25.87
C PHE A 319 -10.04 -7.26 -25.54
N ASN A 320 -10.10 -6.62 -24.38
CA ASN A 320 -11.24 -5.83 -23.94
C ASN A 320 -10.72 -4.48 -23.41
N PRO A 321 -11.34 -3.34 -23.77
CA PRO A 321 -10.92 -2.03 -23.27
C PRO A 321 -10.88 -1.94 -21.73
N ASN A 322 -11.77 -2.64 -21.02
CA ASN A 322 -11.77 -2.67 -19.56
C ASN A 322 -10.65 -3.53 -18.98
N ARG A 323 -10.22 -4.57 -19.68
CA ARG A 323 -9.05 -5.37 -19.26
C ARG A 323 -7.74 -4.64 -19.50
N PHE A 324 -7.75 -3.51 -20.21
CA PHE A 324 -6.57 -2.73 -20.52
C PHE A 324 -6.43 -1.53 -19.57
N HIS A 325 -5.76 -0.48 -20.04
CA HIS A 325 -5.37 0.71 -19.28
C HIS A 325 -6.37 1.21 -18.24
N GLY A 326 -5.90 1.29 -17.00
CA GLY A 326 -6.63 1.91 -15.89
C GLY A 326 -7.68 0.99 -15.25
N ARG A 327 -8.44 0.23 -16.04
CA ARG A 327 -9.54 -0.62 -15.55
C ARG A 327 -9.11 -2.07 -15.28
N TRP A 328 -7.95 -2.49 -15.77
CA TRP A 328 -7.33 -3.79 -15.48
C TRP A 328 -7.34 -4.17 -13.99
N ARG A 329 -7.28 -3.18 -13.08
CA ARG A 329 -7.25 -3.38 -11.63
C ARG A 329 -8.47 -4.12 -11.06
N TRP A 330 -9.57 -4.11 -11.80
CA TRP A 330 -10.85 -4.72 -11.44
C TRP A 330 -10.99 -6.18 -11.85
N PHE A 331 -9.96 -6.78 -12.46
CA PHE A 331 -9.97 -8.16 -12.93
C PHE A 331 -8.95 -8.99 -12.17
N LEU A 332 -9.36 -10.16 -11.71
CA LEU A 332 -8.58 -11.11 -10.90
C LEU A 332 -7.31 -11.61 -11.61
N ASP A 333 -7.26 -11.49 -12.94
CA ASP A 333 -6.11 -11.90 -13.75
C ASP A 333 -4.93 -10.90 -13.62
N TYR A 334 -5.23 -9.62 -13.39
CA TYR A 334 -4.29 -8.50 -13.56
C TYR A 334 -4.07 -7.65 -12.32
N GLY A 335 -5.12 -7.48 -11.51
CA GLY A 335 -5.15 -6.51 -10.43
C GLY A 335 -5.56 -7.10 -9.10
N THR A 336 -5.68 -6.21 -8.11
CA THR A 336 -5.92 -6.57 -6.70
C THR A 336 -7.18 -5.91 -6.13
N GLY A 337 -8.05 -5.39 -7.00
CA GLY A 337 -9.25 -4.64 -6.62
C GLY A 337 -8.90 -3.35 -5.88
N ASP A 338 -9.91 -2.70 -5.28
CA ASP A 338 -9.63 -1.45 -4.58
C ASP A 338 -8.93 -1.63 -3.23
N LEU A 339 -9.12 -2.81 -2.62
CA LEU A 339 -8.41 -3.20 -1.40
C LEU A 339 -6.88 -3.17 -1.63
N GLY A 340 -6.39 -3.69 -2.75
CA GLY A 340 -4.97 -3.64 -3.10
C GLY A 340 -4.53 -2.34 -3.80
N ASN A 341 -5.44 -1.69 -4.54
CA ASN A 341 -5.17 -0.39 -5.16
C ASN A 341 -5.04 0.71 -4.10
N ASP A 342 -6.13 1.26 -3.55
CA ASP A 342 -6.05 2.40 -2.62
C ASP A 342 -6.12 1.97 -1.15
N GLY A 343 -6.77 0.83 -0.87
CA GLY A 343 -6.83 0.24 0.48
C GLY A 343 -5.46 -0.05 1.10
N VAL A 344 -4.45 -0.42 0.31
CA VAL A 344 -3.09 -0.71 0.80
C VAL A 344 -2.47 0.51 1.50
N HIS A 345 -2.70 1.73 1.00
CA HIS A 345 -2.21 2.94 1.66
C HIS A 345 -2.89 3.15 3.01
N ARG A 346 -4.19 2.87 3.10
CA ARG A 346 -4.99 3.08 4.32
C ARG A 346 -4.69 2.04 5.38
N LEU A 347 -4.50 0.79 4.97
CA LEU A 347 -4.01 -0.27 5.83
C LEU A 347 -2.60 0.03 6.33
N ASP A 348 -1.71 0.52 5.47
CA ASP A 348 -0.35 0.91 5.87
C ASP A 348 -0.34 2.06 6.90
N MET A 349 -1.20 3.07 6.73
CA MET A 349 -1.40 4.12 7.74
C MET A 349 -1.89 3.53 9.07
N ALA A 350 -2.92 2.68 9.04
CA ALA A 350 -3.49 2.09 10.24
C ALA A 350 -2.48 1.18 10.97
N ILE A 351 -1.74 0.35 10.24
CA ILE A 351 -0.64 -0.47 10.77
C ILE A 351 0.40 0.42 11.45
N THR A 352 0.82 1.52 10.81
CA THR A 352 1.79 2.45 11.38
C THR A 352 1.33 2.99 12.74
N LEU A 353 0.04 3.37 12.83
CA LEU A 353 -0.52 3.89 14.08
C LEU A 353 -0.63 2.79 15.14
N LEU A 354 -1.02 1.57 14.78
CA LEU A 354 -1.05 0.43 15.70
C LEU A 354 0.35 0.07 16.20
N GLU A 355 1.37 0.09 15.35
CA GLU A 355 2.76 -0.14 15.75
C GLU A 355 3.25 0.93 16.72
N ALA A 356 2.94 2.20 16.45
CA ALA A 356 3.21 3.31 17.35
C ALA A 356 2.56 3.10 18.73
N ALA A 357 1.32 2.60 18.76
CA ALA A 357 0.65 2.24 20.01
C ALA A 357 1.32 1.08 20.72
N CYS A 358 1.69 0.00 20.00
CA CYS A 358 2.40 -1.14 20.57
C CYS A 358 3.70 -0.70 21.26
N GLN A 359 4.50 0.13 20.58
CA GLN A 359 5.72 0.70 21.14
C GLN A 359 5.46 1.50 22.42
N ARG A 360 4.42 2.34 22.46
CA ARG A 360 4.08 3.13 23.65
C ARG A 360 3.58 2.26 24.81
N GLN A 361 2.90 1.18 24.50
CA GLN A 361 2.33 0.25 25.49
C GLN A 361 3.36 -0.78 25.99
N GLY A 362 4.61 -0.73 25.51
CA GLY A 362 5.64 -1.72 25.84
C GLY A 362 5.33 -3.09 25.26
N GLU A 363 4.51 -3.15 24.21
CA GLU A 363 4.16 -4.37 23.50
C GLU A 363 5.22 -4.65 22.42
N GLY A 364 5.42 -5.94 22.10
CA GLY A 364 6.32 -6.35 21.02
C GLY A 364 5.88 -5.84 19.64
N PRO A 365 6.63 -6.15 18.56
CA PRO A 365 6.24 -5.76 17.21
C PRO A 365 4.86 -6.31 16.86
N LEU A 366 4.05 -5.52 16.15
CA LEU A 366 2.68 -5.90 15.78
C LEU A 366 2.64 -7.17 14.90
N GLY A 367 3.67 -7.36 14.06
CA GLY A 367 3.79 -8.52 13.17
C GLY A 367 2.71 -8.56 12.09
N TYR A 368 2.31 -9.78 11.73
CA TYR A 368 1.21 -10.07 10.82
C TYR A 368 -0.09 -10.38 11.59
N PRO A 369 -1.27 -10.20 10.95
CA PRO A 369 -2.52 -10.62 11.58
C PRO A 369 -2.56 -12.14 11.68
N ARG A 370 -3.01 -12.66 12.83
CA ARG A 370 -3.22 -14.09 13.05
C ARG A 370 -4.47 -14.60 12.36
N THR A 371 -5.55 -13.81 12.38
CA THR A 371 -6.81 -14.20 11.72
C THR A 371 -7.34 -13.07 10.84
N ILE A 372 -7.86 -13.44 9.68
CA ILE A 372 -8.44 -12.53 8.69
C ILE A 372 -9.82 -13.04 8.31
N SER A 373 -10.84 -12.19 8.35
CA SER A 373 -12.19 -12.54 7.85
C SER A 373 -12.78 -11.35 7.12
N ALA A 374 -13.36 -11.62 5.96
CA ALA A 374 -14.02 -10.63 5.12
C ALA A 374 -15.54 -10.84 5.10
N SER A 375 -16.28 -9.78 4.84
CA SER A 375 -17.71 -9.83 4.55
C SER A 375 -18.01 -8.77 3.49
N GLY A 376 -18.68 -9.15 2.42
CA GLY A 376 -18.90 -8.26 1.30
C GLY A 376 -18.96 -8.98 -0.03
N GLY A 377 -19.07 -8.19 -1.09
CA GLY A 377 -19.14 -8.67 -2.45
C GLY A 377 -19.36 -7.52 -3.42
N LYS A 378 -19.70 -7.88 -4.65
CA LYS A 378 -20.11 -6.94 -5.68
C LYS A 378 -21.64 -6.88 -5.69
N TRP A 379 -22.20 -5.85 -5.07
CA TRP A 379 -23.64 -5.74 -4.81
C TRP A 379 -24.28 -4.49 -5.42
N TYR A 380 -23.47 -3.48 -5.74
CA TYR A 380 -23.96 -2.19 -6.23
C TYR A 380 -23.78 -2.06 -7.75
N PHE A 381 -22.58 -2.29 -8.27
CA PHE A 381 -22.30 -2.10 -9.69
C PHE A 381 -22.77 -3.31 -10.50
N ASN A 382 -23.51 -3.05 -11.59
CA ASN A 382 -23.81 -4.05 -12.61
C ASN A 382 -22.94 -3.82 -13.84
N ASP A 383 -21.73 -4.37 -13.81
CA ASP A 383 -20.73 -4.29 -14.89
C ASP A 383 -19.82 -5.52 -14.89
N MET A 384 -18.70 -5.47 -15.62
CA MET A 384 -17.73 -6.58 -15.67
C MET A 384 -16.62 -6.56 -14.59
N GLN A 385 -16.68 -5.68 -13.59
CA GLN A 385 -15.75 -5.76 -12.44
C GLN A 385 -15.88 -7.13 -11.74
N GLU A 386 -14.76 -7.73 -11.35
CA GLU A 386 -14.73 -9.05 -10.68
C GLU A 386 -14.50 -8.93 -9.16
N PHE A 387 -13.92 -7.82 -8.70
CA PHE A 387 -13.68 -7.55 -7.27
C PHE A 387 -14.93 -6.98 -6.56
N PRO A 388 -15.02 -7.10 -5.21
CA PRO A 388 -16.08 -6.47 -4.43
C PRO A 388 -16.20 -4.97 -4.65
N ASP A 389 -17.41 -4.43 -4.53
CA ASP A 389 -17.69 -2.98 -4.46
C ASP A 389 -18.08 -2.53 -3.04
N THR A 390 -18.41 -3.50 -2.20
CA THR A 390 -18.79 -3.36 -0.80
C THR A 390 -18.02 -4.42 -0.03
N LEU A 391 -17.09 -4.03 0.83
CA LEU A 391 -16.23 -4.97 1.54
C LEU A 391 -15.89 -4.47 2.94
N GLN A 392 -16.00 -5.36 3.92
CA GLN A 392 -15.40 -5.22 5.24
C GLN A 392 -14.39 -6.34 5.46
N VAL A 393 -13.25 -6.02 6.06
CA VAL A 393 -12.26 -7.02 6.46
C VAL A 393 -11.83 -6.76 7.89
N THR A 394 -11.78 -7.80 8.71
CA THR A 394 -11.27 -7.75 10.08
C THR A 394 -9.98 -8.52 10.19
N TYR A 395 -8.96 -7.90 10.79
CA TYR A 395 -7.65 -8.46 11.05
C TYR A 395 -7.39 -8.45 12.55
N ARG A 396 -7.14 -9.63 13.14
CA ARG A 396 -6.75 -9.75 14.56
C ARG A 396 -5.25 -10.03 14.65
N PHE A 397 -4.53 -9.24 15.43
CA PHE A 397 -3.09 -9.38 15.67
C PHE A 397 -2.83 -9.82 17.09
N GLY A 398 -1.76 -10.62 17.28
CA GLY A 398 -1.22 -10.99 18.58
C GLY A 398 -2.14 -11.86 19.47
N ASP A 399 -1.56 -12.83 20.18
CA ASP A 399 -2.29 -13.63 21.16
C ASP A 399 -2.25 -13.00 22.56
N LYS A 400 -1.08 -12.49 22.98
CA LYS A 400 -0.86 -11.92 24.31
C LYS A 400 -1.30 -10.45 24.43
N ALA A 401 -1.15 -9.68 23.36
CA ALA A 401 -1.51 -8.27 23.29
C ALA A 401 -2.40 -8.05 22.06
N PRO A 402 -3.68 -8.48 22.11
CA PRO A 402 -4.53 -8.49 20.94
C PRO A 402 -4.80 -7.08 20.42
N LYS A 403 -4.65 -6.88 19.12
CA LYS A 403 -5.08 -5.68 18.38
C LYS A 403 -6.08 -6.04 17.30
N LEU A 404 -6.96 -5.10 16.99
CA LEU A 404 -7.91 -5.22 15.91
C LEU A 404 -7.64 -4.13 14.87
N LEU A 405 -7.61 -4.53 13.59
CA LEU A 405 -7.71 -3.60 12.48
C LEU A 405 -8.95 -3.99 11.67
N THR A 406 -9.79 -3.01 11.37
CA THR A 406 -10.89 -3.18 10.41
C THR A 406 -10.64 -2.37 9.16
N TYR A 407 -11.01 -2.91 8.01
CA TYR A 407 -11.07 -2.20 6.74
C TYR A 407 -12.52 -2.14 6.28
N GLU A 408 -12.99 -0.98 5.84
CA GLU A 408 -14.32 -0.80 5.23
C GLU A 408 -14.20 -0.11 3.88
N MET A 409 -14.81 -0.70 2.86
CA MET A 409 -14.80 -0.21 1.49
C MET A 409 -16.22 -0.12 0.95
N ARG A 410 -16.56 1.06 0.45
CA ARG A 410 -17.82 1.34 -0.25
C ARG A 410 -17.52 2.26 -1.42
N ILE A 411 -17.10 1.68 -2.54
CA ILE A 411 -16.69 2.44 -3.73
C ILE A 411 -17.88 3.04 -4.50
N TRP A 412 -19.09 2.93 -3.97
CA TRP A 412 -20.30 3.55 -4.49
C TRP A 412 -20.77 4.73 -3.62
N ALA A 413 -20.15 4.97 -2.47
CA ALA A 413 -20.61 5.96 -1.50
C ALA A 413 -20.29 7.40 -1.96
N PRO A 414 -21.28 8.31 -2.05
CA PRO A 414 -21.06 9.70 -2.45
C PRO A 414 -20.60 10.61 -1.29
N TYR A 415 -20.37 10.05 -0.10
CA TYR A 415 -20.06 10.80 1.12
C TYR A 415 -18.84 10.22 1.83
N ARG A 416 -18.25 11.06 2.69
CA ARG A 416 -17.02 10.78 3.42
C ARG A 416 -17.28 10.06 4.74
N MET A 417 -16.30 9.33 5.22
CA MET A 417 -16.26 8.78 6.58
C MET A 417 -15.24 9.58 7.40
N ASP A 418 -15.66 10.07 8.57
CA ASP A 418 -14.83 10.92 9.44
C ASP A 418 -14.22 12.16 8.74
N GLY A 419 -14.92 12.66 7.72
CA GLY A 419 -14.49 13.81 6.92
C GLY A 419 -13.49 13.48 5.80
N GLU A 420 -13.09 12.22 5.64
CA GLU A 420 -12.17 11.74 4.61
C GLU A 420 -12.88 10.75 3.66
N THR A 421 -12.65 10.88 2.35
CA THR A 421 -13.09 9.83 1.40
C THR A 421 -12.32 8.55 1.63
N GLU A 422 -11.04 8.67 1.94
CA GLU A 422 -10.12 7.56 2.20
C GLU A 422 -9.23 7.92 3.38
N GLY A 423 -9.13 7.03 4.35
CA GLY A 423 -8.40 7.34 5.58
C GLY A 423 -8.14 6.15 6.49
N ALA A 424 -7.52 6.46 7.62
CA ALA A 424 -7.36 5.55 8.73
C ALA A 424 -7.63 6.26 10.06
N ALA A 425 -7.93 5.49 11.08
CA ALA A 425 -8.11 5.96 12.43
C ALA A 425 -7.52 4.98 13.44
N ILE A 426 -7.13 5.48 14.61
CA ILE A 426 -6.77 4.67 15.77
C ILE A 426 -7.53 5.16 16.99
N TYR A 427 -8.01 4.21 17.79
CA TYR A 427 -8.88 4.46 18.94
C TYR A 427 -8.20 4.01 20.22
N GLY A 428 -8.07 4.93 21.17
CA GLY A 428 -7.64 4.67 22.53
C GLY A 428 -8.65 5.12 23.57
N ASP A 429 -8.40 4.74 24.82
CA ASP A 429 -9.31 5.00 25.94
C ASP A 429 -9.32 6.46 26.42
N GLN A 430 -8.41 7.31 25.95
CA GLN A 430 -8.38 8.75 26.23
C GLN A 430 -8.60 9.62 24.97
N GLY A 431 -8.81 9.00 23.81
CA GLY A 431 -9.03 9.73 22.56
C GLY A 431 -8.82 8.89 21.31
N TYR A 432 -9.00 9.52 20.16
CA TYR A 432 -8.78 8.89 18.87
C TYR A 432 -8.10 9.85 17.90
N LEU A 433 -7.47 9.30 16.86
CA LEU A 433 -6.86 10.05 15.78
C LEU A 433 -7.40 9.57 14.44
N VAL A 434 -7.72 10.51 13.56
CA VAL A 434 -8.15 10.32 12.17
C VAL A 434 -7.07 10.89 11.26
N ILE A 435 -6.61 10.12 10.27
CA ILE A 435 -5.62 10.52 9.27
C ILE A 435 -6.18 10.26 7.86
N GLY A 436 -6.10 11.29 7.01
CA GLY A 436 -6.47 11.22 5.60
C GLY A 436 -5.36 11.76 4.71
N ASN A 437 -5.68 12.10 3.46
CA ASN A 437 -4.68 12.63 2.54
C ASN A 437 -4.17 14.03 2.92
N GLY A 438 -5.05 14.89 3.43
CA GLY A 438 -4.75 16.30 3.73
C GLY A 438 -4.19 16.59 5.13
N GLY A 439 -4.04 15.57 5.98
CA GLY A 439 -3.61 15.79 7.36
C GLY A 439 -4.08 14.72 8.33
N TRP A 440 -3.94 15.00 9.62
CA TRP A 440 -4.54 14.23 10.69
C TRP A 440 -5.10 15.14 11.79
N ARG A 441 -6.13 14.64 12.48
CA ARG A 441 -6.82 15.29 13.59
C ARG A 441 -6.94 14.31 14.73
N ALA A 442 -6.64 14.74 15.94
CA ALA A 442 -6.81 13.96 17.16
C ALA A 442 -7.85 14.61 18.07
N TYR A 443 -8.63 13.76 18.72
CA TYR A 443 -9.77 14.14 19.55
C TYR A 443 -9.71 13.42 20.89
N GLY A 444 -10.06 14.13 21.95
CA GLY A 444 -10.18 13.58 23.30
C GLY A 444 -11.61 13.21 23.65
N PRO A 445 -11.91 13.00 24.94
CA PRO A 445 -13.27 12.69 25.39
C PRO A 445 -14.28 13.76 24.97
N GLY A 446 -15.48 13.33 24.57
CA GLY A 446 -16.52 14.23 24.08
C GLY A 446 -16.24 14.87 22.72
N GLY A 447 -15.25 14.38 21.96
CA GLY A 447 -14.93 14.90 20.63
C GLY A 447 -14.14 16.22 20.64
N ARG A 448 -13.55 16.59 21.78
CA ARG A 448 -12.72 17.80 21.89
C ARG A 448 -11.47 17.67 21.01
N LEU A 449 -11.28 18.57 20.05
CA LEU A 449 -10.06 18.61 19.26
C LEU A 449 -8.82 18.81 20.16
N LEU A 450 -7.87 17.89 20.09
CA LEU A 450 -6.59 17.96 20.81
C LEU A 450 -5.51 18.58 19.93
N LYS A 451 -5.45 18.14 18.66
CA LYS A 451 -4.44 18.59 17.70
C LYS A 451 -4.90 18.36 16.27
N GLU A 452 -4.50 19.26 15.38
CA GLU A 452 -4.65 19.13 13.94
C GLU A 452 -3.30 19.42 13.28
N VAL A 453 -2.94 18.60 12.30
CA VAL A 453 -1.77 18.81 11.44
C VAL A 453 -2.22 18.67 10.01
N ARG A 454 -2.00 19.71 9.21
CA ARG A 454 -2.17 19.65 7.76
C ARG A 454 -0.89 19.15 7.12
N GLY A 455 -1.04 18.47 6.00
CA GLY A 455 0.08 18.01 5.21
C GLY A 455 -0.43 17.29 3.99
N ASP A 456 0.47 16.67 3.25
CA ASP A 456 0.06 15.95 2.06
C ASP A 456 0.78 14.60 1.94
N SER A 457 0.80 14.10 0.71
CA SER A 457 1.29 12.78 0.35
C SER A 457 2.39 12.94 -0.70
N HIS A 458 3.34 13.85 -0.46
CA HIS A 458 4.42 14.19 -1.38
C HIS A 458 5.24 12.97 -1.85
N GLU A 459 5.05 12.58 -3.11
CA GLU A 459 5.89 11.61 -3.83
C GLU A 459 7.37 12.01 -3.86
N ARG A 460 7.67 13.32 -3.91
CA ARG A 460 9.03 13.86 -4.04
C ARG A 460 9.95 13.41 -2.89
N LEU A 461 9.45 13.45 -1.65
CA LEU A 461 10.20 13.01 -0.47
C LEU A 461 10.45 11.50 -0.49
N HIS A 462 9.51 10.75 -1.05
CA HIS A 462 9.62 9.31 -1.16
C HIS A 462 10.66 8.89 -2.21
N VAL A 463 10.68 9.56 -3.37
CA VAL A 463 11.74 9.39 -4.37
C VAL A 463 13.10 9.83 -3.85
N GLN A 464 13.16 10.96 -3.12
CA GLN A 464 14.39 11.42 -2.49
C GLN A 464 14.96 10.37 -1.51
N ASN A 465 14.11 9.80 -0.65
CA ASN A 465 14.51 8.74 0.27
C ASN A 465 15.06 7.51 -0.46
N PHE A 466 14.43 7.10 -1.58
CA PHE A 466 14.93 5.99 -2.39
C PHE A 466 16.34 6.25 -2.91
N LEU A 467 16.57 7.42 -3.52
CA LEU A 467 17.86 7.81 -4.08
C LEU A 467 18.95 7.92 -3.01
N GLU A 468 18.61 8.40 -1.81
CA GLU A 468 19.51 8.42 -0.66
C GLU A 468 19.84 7.02 -0.16
N CYS A 469 18.87 6.11 -0.13
CA CYS A 469 19.06 4.72 0.25
C CYS A 469 19.95 3.97 -0.75
N ILE A 470 19.85 4.25 -2.05
CA ILE A 470 20.80 3.75 -3.07
C ILE A 470 22.22 4.21 -2.74
N LYS A 471 22.43 5.47 -2.39
CA LYS A 471 23.78 6.00 -2.10
C LYS A 471 24.34 5.45 -0.78
N THR A 472 23.51 5.39 0.25
CA THR A 472 23.93 5.09 1.63
C THR A 472 23.80 3.62 2.00
N ARG A 473 23.06 2.84 1.19
CA ARG A 473 22.66 1.46 1.47
C ARG A 473 21.87 1.28 2.76
N LYS A 474 21.25 2.36 3.25
CA LYS A 474 20.29 2.32 4.35
C LYS A 474 18.94 1.76 3.87
N ARG A 475 18.15 1.26 4.82
CA ARG A 475 16.80 0.77 4.57
C ARG A 475 15.86 1.93 4.20
N PRO A 476 15.07 1.81 3.12
CA PRO A 476 14.01 2.76 2.78
C PRO A 476 12.94 2.95 3.86
N ASN A 477 12.25 4.09 3.81
CA ASN A 477 11.09 4.37 4.68
C ASN A 477 9.89 3.44 4.40
N CYS A 478 9.81 2.87 3.19
CA CYS A 478 8.87 1.82 2.82
C CYS A 478 9.64 0.70 2.13
N ASP A 479 10.54 0.04 2.87
CA ASP A 479 11.23 -1.12 2.34
C ASP A 479 10.24 -2.24 2.02
N LEU A 480 10.57 -3.01 0.98
CA LEU A 480 9.69 -4.07 0.50
C LEU A 480 9.38 -5.09 1.60
N GLU A 481 10.37 -5.53 2.37
CA GLU A 481 10.24 -6.69 3.26
C GLU A 481 9.42 -6.41 4.52
N THR A 482 9.71 -5.33 5.23
CA THR A 482 9.13 -5.10 6.56
C THR A 482 7.91 -4.19 6.56
N ILE A 483 7.70 -3.45 5.47
CA ILE A 483 6.61 -2.49 5.34
C ILE A 483 5.74 -2.82 4.13
N GLY A 484 6.31 -2.77 2.93
CA GLY A 484 5.53 -2.83 1.69
C GLY A 484 4.76 -4.14 1.52
N HIS A 485 5.49 -5.26 1.50
CA HIS A 485 4.94 -6.59 1.32
C HIS A 485 3.93 -6.94 2.41
N ARG A 486 4.23 -6.60 3.67
CA ARG A 486 3.31 -6.82 4.78
C ARG A 486 1.95 -6.13 4.55
N ALA A 487 1.95 -4.87 4.09
CA ALA A 487 0.71 -4.17 3.77
C ALA A 487 -0.06 -4.85 2.63
N SER A 488 0.64 -5.29 1.58
CA SER A 488 0.02 -6.03 0.48
C SER A 488 -0.52 -7.40 0.90
N VAL A 489 0.14 -8.12 1.81
CA VAL A 489 -0.34 -9.40 2.34
C VAL A 489 -1.69 -9.23 3.03
N LEU A 490 -1.93 -8.14 3.75
CA LEU A 490 -3.27 -7.86 4.29
C LEU A 490 -4.30 -7.74 3.17
N CYS A 491 -3.99 -6.99 2.11
CA CYS A 491 -4.88 -6.83 0.96
C CYS A 491 -5.16 -8.18 0.28
N HIS A 492 -4.13 -8.98 0.02
CA HIS A 492 -4.27 -10.30 -0.60
C HIS A 492 -5.07 -11.25 0.30
N ALA A 493 -4.77 -11.32 1.60
CA ALA A 493 -5.50 -12.18 2.53
C ALA A 493 -6.97 -11.77 2.68
N GLY A 494 -7.26 -10.46 2.72
CA GLY A 494 -8.63 -9.95 2.73
C GLY A 494 -9.39 -10.32 1.46
N ASN A 495 -8.77 -10.17 0.28
CA ASN A 495 -9.35 -10.60 -0.99
C ASN A 495 -9.56 -12.12 -1.05
N ILE A 496 -8.61 -12.93 -0.56
CA ILE A 496 -8.75 -14.40 -0.52
C ILE A 496 -9.92 -14.80 0.39
N SER A 497 -10.04 -14.21 1.57
CA SER A 497 -11.17 -14.45 2.47
C SER A 497 -12.51 -14.09 1.80
N ALA A 498 -12.58 -12.94 1.12
CA ALA A 498 -13.78 -12.51 0.41
C ALA A 498 -14.16 -13.49 -0.72
N ARG A 499 -13.18 -13.95 -1.50
CA ARG A 499 -13.38 -14.94 -2.58
C ARG A 499 -13.86 -16.30 -2.07
N LEU A 500 -13.50 -16.65 -0.83
CA LEU A 500 -13.93 -17.87 -0.15
C LEU A 500 -15.23 -17.68 0.67
N GLY A 501 -16.05 -16.70 0.32
CA GLY A 501 -17.34 -16.46 0.98
C GLY A 501 -17.23 -15.91 2.40
N GLY A 502 -16.14 -15.22 2.72
CA GLY A 502 -15.89 -14.61 4.03
C GLY A 502 -15.27 -15.54 5.08
N ARG A 503 -14.79 -16.71 4.64
CA ARG A 503 -14.09 -17.69 5.50
C ARG A 503 -12.99 -17.02 6.33
N THR A 504 -12.97 -17.30 7.63
CA THR A 504 -11.89 -16.87 8.50
C THR A 504 -10.63 -17.66 8.19
N LEU A 505 -9.57 -16.96 7.80
CA LEU A 505 -8.26 -17.52 7.49
C LEU A 505 -7.32 -17.35 8.68
N VAL A 506 -6.51 -18.37 8.97
CA VAL A 506 -5.48 -18.32 10.01
C VAL A 506 -4.11 -18.24 9.33
N LEU A 507 -3.43 -17.10 9.44
CA LEU A 507 -2.17 -16.85 8.76
C LEU A 507 -0.97 -17.25 9.64
N ASP A 508 -0.05 -18.00 9.06
CA ASP A 508 1.28 -18.24 9.61
C ASP A 508 2.21 -17.09 9.23
N GLU A 509 2.77 -16.37 10.22
CA GLU A 509 3.55 -15.15 9.95
C GLU A 509 4.89 -15.40 9.24
N GLN A 510 5.45 -16.61 9.31
CA GLN A 510 6.79 -16.89 8.78
C GLN A 510 6.72 -17.29 7.30
N THR A 511 5.74 -18.12 6.98
CA THR A 511 5.51 -18.68 5.63
C THR A 511 4.45 -17.89 4.85
N GLU A 512 3.69 -17.06 5.55
CA GLU A 512 2.49 -16.32 5.11
C GLU A 512 1.37 -17.26 4.63
N THR A 513 1.44 -18.55 4.95
CA THR A 513 0.46 -19.56 4.51
C THR A 513 -0.76 -19.56 5.41
N PHE A 514 -1.87 -20.09 4.91
CA PHE A 514 -3.07 -20.29 5.71
C PHE A 514 -3.05 -21.68 6.33
N ILE A 515 -3.00 -21.74 7.66
CA ILE A 515 -2.84 -22.99 8.43
C ILE A 515 -4.07 -23.88 8.19
N GLY A 516 -3.84 -25.05 7.59
CA GLY A 516 -4.89 -26.07 7.36
C GLY A 516 -5.93 -25.70 6.30
N ASP A 517 -5.64 -24.76 5.39
CA ASP A 517 -6.57 -24.34 4.33
C ASP A 517 -5.92 -24.39 2.94
N ASP A 518 -5.97 -25.56 2.31
CA ASP A 518 -5.38 -25.80 0.98
C ASP A 518 -6.03 -24.95 -0.12
N GLU A 519 -7.33 -24.69 -0.01
CA GLU A 519 -8.08 -23.88 -0.97
C GLU A 519 -7.63 -22.41 -0.92
N ALA A 520 -7.48 -21.85 0.29
CA ALA A 520 -6.92 -20.51 0.47
C ALA A 520 -5.46 -20.45 0.03
N ASN A 521 -4.67 -21.49 0.31
CA ASN A 521 -3.27 -21.56 -0.12
C ASN A 521 -3.11 -21.61 -1.65
N ALA A 522 -4.03 -22.26 -2.36
CA ALA A 522 -4.06 -22.25 -3.82
C ALA A 522 -4.28 -20.83 -4.41
N LEU A 523 -4.94 -19.95 -3.65
CA LEU A 523 -5.18 -18.55 -4.04
C LEU A 523 -4.05 -17.57 -3.68
N ARG A 524 -3.02 -18.02 -2.95
CA ARG A 524 -1.83 -17.19 -2.63
C ARG A 524 -0.92 -16.92 -3.83
N GLY A 525 -1.08 -17.69 -4.90
CA GLY A 525 -0.29 -17.62 -6.12
C GLY A 525 -1.17 -17.62 -7.36
N ARG A 526 -0.60 -18.02 -8.49
CA ARG A 526 -1.32 -18.26 -9.74
C ARG A 526 -1.43 -19.77 -9.96
N PRO A 527 -2.56 -20.26 -10.51
CA PRO A 527 -2.68 -21.66 -10.90
C PRO A 527 -1.72 -22.00 -12.04
N GLU A 528 -1.52 -21.05 -12.97
CA GLU A 528 -0.62 -21.21 -14.10
C GLU A 528 0.11 -19.89 -14.39
N TRP A 529 1.38 -20.01 -14.80
CA TRP A 529 2.19 -18.93 -15.33
C TRP A 529 2.26 -19.04 -16.85
N ARG A 530 1.69 -18.07 -17.56
CA ARG A 530 1.67 -18.14 -19.02
C ARG A 530 3.07 -17.95 -19.60
N LYS A 531 3.61 -19.01 -20.19
CA LYS A 531 4.93 -18.99 -20.87
C LYS A 531 4.98 -17.91 -21.97
N PRO A 532 6.13 -17.26 -22.19
CA PRO A 532 7.42 -17.49 -21.51
C PRO A 532 7.55 -16.81 -20.13
N TRP A 533 6.51 -16.13 -19.65
CA TRP A 533 6.54 -15.33 -18.44
C TRP A 533 6.25 -16.17 -17.20
N VAL A 534 7.32 -16.75 -16.66
CA VAL A 534 7.30 -17.46 -15.38
C VAL A 534 7.92 -16.59 -14.29
N LEU A 535 7.50 -16.82 -13.05
CA LEU A 535 8.12 -16.18 -11.89
C LEU A 535 9.61 -16.59 -11.84
N PRO A 536 10.57 -15.65 -11.95
CA PRO A 536 11.97 -16.04 -12.04
C PRO A 536 12.48 -16.72 -10.76
N GLU A 537 13.35 -17.70 -10.95
CA GLU A 537 14.08 -18.32 -9.85
C GLU A 537 15.10 -17.34 -9.24
N VAL A 538 15.36 -17.47 -7.93
CA VAL A 538 16.17 -16.51 -7.17
C VAL A 538 17.47 -17.11 -6.70
#